data_AF-A0A519KJF7-F1
#
_entry.id   AF-A0A519KJF7-F1
#
_cell.length_a   1.000
_cell.length_b   1.000
_cell.length_c   1.000
_cell.angle_alpha   90.00
_cell.angle_beta   90.00
_cell.angle_gamma   90.00
#
_symmetry.space_group_name_H-M   'P 1'
#
loop_
_entity.id
_entity.type
_entity.pdbx_description
1 polymer ?
#
loop_
_entity_poly.entity_id
_entity_poly.type
_entity_poly.pdbx_seq_one_letter_code
_entity_poly.pdbx_strand_id
1 'polypeptide(L)' 'PDAVGHCGWGGSCAFADPERGLAAAYVMNRQSPHLIGDPRAQRLIGALYGAL' A
#
# COMPACT_ATOMS: atom_id res chain seq x y z
N PRO A 1 -4.44 9.99 -11.25
CA PRO A 1 -3.09 9.36 -11.35
C PRO A 1 -2.03 10.12 -10.55
N ASP A 2 -2.42 10.60 -9.38
CA ASP A 2 -1.58 11.50 -8.57
C ASP A 2 -1.16 10.85 -7.24
N ALA A 3 -1.53 9.58 -7.05
CA ALA A 3 -1.11 8.82 -5.89
C ALA A 3 0.40 8.57 -5.93
N VAL A 4 1.08 8.94 -4.85
CA VAL A 4 2.54 8.79 -4.68
C VAL A 4 2.83 7.93 -3.46
N GLY A 5 3.94 7.20 -3.48
CA GLY A 5 4.30 6.33 -2.37
C GLY A 5 5.61 5.59 -2.58
N HIS A 6 5.93 4.72 -1.62
CA HIS A 6 7.13 3.90 -1.65
C HIS A 6 6.86 2.52 -1.04
N CYS A 7 7.51 1.49 -1.59
CA CYS A 7 7.48 0.12 -1.06
C CYS A 7 8.80 -0.22 -0.39
N GLY A 8 8.74 -0.84 0.79
CA GLY A 8 9.89 -1.39 1.48
C GLY A 8 10.05 -2.88 1.19
N TRP A 9 11.29 -3.36 1.20
CA TRP A 9 11.55 -4.79 1.05
C TRP A 9 10.91 -5.58 2.19
N GLY A 10 10.27 -6.70 1.82
CA GLY A 10 9.48 -7.55 2.69
C GLY A 10 8.00 -7.36 2.48
N GLY A 11 7.59 -6.27 1.82
CA GLY A 11 6.22 -5.98 1.38
C GLY A 11 5.54 -4.81 2.08
N SER A 12 6.26 -4.00 2.86
CA SER A 12 5.69 -2.81 3.49
C SER A 12 5.49 -1.73 2.43
N CYS A 13 4.56 -0.82 2.65
CA CYS A 13 4.40 0.33 1.77
C CYS A 13 3.70 1.49 2.48
N ALA A 14 3.93 2.70 2.01
CA ALA A 14 3.16 3.88 2.37
C ALA A 14 2.85 4.68 1.10
N PHE A 15 1.65 5.27 1.05
CA PHE A 15 1.23 6.09 -0.08
C PHE A 15 0.22 7.17 0.36
N ALA A 16 0.07 8.17 -0.50
CA ALA A 16 -0.94 9.22 -0.39
C ALA A 16 -1.57 9.46 -1.77
N ASP A 17 -2.88 9.65 -1.79
CA ASP A 17 -3.72 9.96 -2.95
C ASP A 17 -4.44 11.29 -2.71
N PRO A 18 -3.92 12.41 -3.25
CA PRO A 18 -4.50 13.73 -3.03
C PRO A 18 -5.86 13.91 -3.70
N GLU A 19 -6.15 13.20 -4.81
CA GLU A 19 -7.46 13.28 -5.48
C GLU A 19 -8.58 12.75 -4.58
N ARG A 20 -8.26 11.75 -3.74
CA ARG A 20 -9.21 11.15 -2.79
C ARG A 20 -9.05 11.63 -1.34
N GLY A 21 -8.07 12.50 -1.06
CA GLY A 21 -7.75 12.93 0.31
C GLY A 21 -7.37 11.78 1.24
N LEU A 22 -6.77 10.71 0.70
CA LEU A 22 -6.47 9.47 1.42
C LEU A 22 -4.97 9.27 1.57
N ALA A 23 -4.52 8.81 2.73
CA ALA A 23 -3.18 8.26 2.91
C ALA A 23 -3.24 6.99 3.76
N ALA A 24 -2.40 6.00 3.46
CA ALA A 24 -2.35 4.76 4.22
C ALA A 24 -0.96 4.11 4.14
N ALA A 25 -0.71 3.23 5.10
CA ALA A 25 0.51 2.42 5.15
C ALA A 25 0.21 0.99 5.61
N TYR A 26 0.95 0.04 5.06
CA TYR A 26 0.99 -1.35 5.51
C TYR A 26 2.39 -1.67 6.04
N VAL A 27 2.46 -2.12 7.29
CA VAL A 27 3.69 -2.45 8.00
C VAL A 27 3.56 -3.81 8.67
N MET A 28 4.61 -4.61 8.61
CA MET A 28 4.65 -5.98 9.14
C MET A 28 6.10 -6.45 9.30
N ASN A 29 6.30 -7.52 10.08
CA ASN A 29 7.61 -8.12 10.35
C ASN A 29 7.86 -9.44 9.61
N ARG A 30 6.81 -10.12 9.12
CA ARG A 30 6.95 -11.31 8.28
C ARG A 30 7.21 -10.87 6.83
N GLN A 31 8.47 -10.91 6.42
CA GLN A 31 8.87 -10.52 5.07
C GLN A 31 8.41 -11.53 4.01
N SER A 32 7.99 -11.01 2.85
CA SER A 32 7.79 -11.77 1.62
C SER A 32 8.89 -11.43 0.59
N PRO A 33 9.06 -12.23 -0.46
CA PRO A 33 10.06 -11.98 -1.50
C PRO A 33 9.62 -10.91 -2.53
N HIS A 34 8.42 -10.33 -2.41
CA HIS A 34 7.94 -9.33 -3.37
C HIS A 34 8.61 -7.97 -3.10
N LEU A 35 9.32 -7.44 -4.09
CA LEU A 35 9.97 -6.12 -3.99
C LEU A 35 8.95 -4.99 -4.02
N ILE A 36 7.92 -5.12 -4.86
CA ILE A 36 6.81 -4.17 -5.03
C ILE A 36 5.53 -4.99 -5.18
N GLY A 37 4.41 -4.45 -4.71
CA GLY A 37 3.10 -5.05 -4.93
C GLY A 37 2.87 -6.33 -4.13
N ASP A 38 3.30 -6.37 -2.85
CA ASP A 38 3.00 -7.50 -1.98
C ASP A 38 1.48 -7.77 -1.94
N PRO A 39 1.03 -9.01 -2.20
CA PRO A 39 -0.40 -9.34 -2.26
C PRO A 39 -1.18 -8.98 -0.99
N ARG A 40 -0.54 -8.97 0.18
CA ARG A 40 -1.17 -8.58 1.44
C ARG A 40 -1.47 -7.09 1.46
N ALA A 41 -0.49 -6.27 1.07
CA ALA A 41 -0.66 -4.82 0.94
C ALA A 41 -1.73 -4.49 -0.11
N GLN A 42 -1.66 -5.13 -1.29
CA GLN A 42 -2.61 -4.91 -2.38
C GLN A 42 -4.06 -5.23 -1.99
N ARG A 43 -4.31 -6.32 -1.26
CA ARG A 43 -5.66 -6.63 -0.78
C ARG A 43 -6.20 -5.58 0.20
N LEU A 44 -5.37 -5.10 1.11
CA LEU A 44 -5.77 -4.06 2.07
C LEU A 44 -6.02 -2.72 1.37
N ILE A 45 -5.18 -2.35 0.40
CA ILE A 45 -5.35 -1.14 -0.41
C ILE A 45 -6.64 -1.25 -1.23
N GLY A 46 -6.87 -2.36 -1.93
CA GLY A 46 -8.10 -2.57 -2.69
C GLY A 46 -9.35 -2.51 -1.82
N ALA A 47 -9.34 -3.13 -0.64
CA ALA A 47 -10.44 -3.05 0.32
C ALA A 47 -10.66 -1.62 0.85
N LEU A 48 -9.59 -0.90 1.15
CA LEU A 48 -9.65 0.50 1.60
C LEU A 48 -10.30 1.39 0.53
N TYR A 49 -9.87 1.27 -0.73
CA TYR A 49 -10.46 2.03 -1.84
C TYR A 49 -11.90 1.63 -2.16
N GLY A 50 -12.29 0.37 -1.92
CA GLY A 50 -13.66 -0.11 -2.10
C GLY A 50 -14.63 0.33 -1.00
N ALA A 51 -14.13 0.93 0.09
CA ALA A 51 -14.93 1.46 1.19
C ALA A 51 -15.10 2.99 1.15
N LEU A 52 -14.60 3.65 0.12
CA LEU A 52 -14.80 5.07 -0.17
C LEU A 52 -16.08 5.28 -0.99
#